data_AF-A0A9E6AYL3-F1
#
_entry.id   AF-A0A9E6AYL3-F1
#
_cell.length_a   1.000
_cell.length_b   1.000
_cell.length_c   1.000
_cell.angle_alpha   90.00
_cell.angle_beta   90.00
_cell.angle_gamma   90.00
#
_symmetry.space_group_name_H-M   'P 1'
#
loop_
_entity.id
_entity.type
_entity.pdbx_description
1 polymer ?
#
loop_
_entity_poly.entity_id
_entity_poly.type
_entity_poly.pdbx_seq_one_letter_code
_entity_poly.pdbx_strand_id
1 'polypeptide(L)'
;EYISKSEMLDKLSVAAKKAHADKNFGQAIQYYHQILTLNPSIVQIRFLLARAYFQAKKFDHANYHFKLVQAENIPKKISKLIHQYLAYINLQKD
;
A
#
# COMPACT_ATOMS: atom_id res chain seq x y z
N GLU A 1 -3.04 -19.89 -23.07
CA GLU A 1 -1.98 -18.85 -23.08
C GLU A 1 -1.51 -18.61 -21.66
N TYR A 2 -0.19 -18.56 -21.44
CA TYR A 2 0.38 -18.19 -20.14
C TYR A 2 0.67 -16.69 -20.17
N ILE A 3 -0.05 -15.94 -19.33
CA ILE A 3 0.09 -14.48 -19.21
C ILE A 3 1.50 -14.18 -18.68
N SER A 4 2.20 -13.21 -19.27
CA SER A 4 3.54 -12.84 -18.80
C SER A 4 3.50 -12.23 -17.39
N LYS A 5 4.61 -12.31 -16.65
CA LYS A 5 4.72 -11.69 -15.31
C LYS A 5 4.44 -10.18 -15.35
N SER A 6 4.90 -9.48 -16.39
CA SER A 6 4.64 -8.06 -16.60
C SER A 6 3.16 -7.77 -16.82
N GLU A 7 2.50 -8.56 -17.67
CA GLU A 7 1.08 -8.39 -17.96
C GLU A 7 0.20 -8.71 -16.74
N MET A 8 0.60 -9.69 -15.92
CA MET A 8 -0.05 -9.94 -14.63
C MET A 8 0.09 -8.74 -13.68
N LEU A 9 1.28 -8.14 -13.58
CA LEU A 9 1.51 -6.95 -12.75
C LEU A 9 0.67 -5.75 -13.21
N ASP A 10 0.52 -5.56 -14.53
CA ASP A 10 -0.29 -4.48 -15.09
C ASP A 10 -1.77 -4.67 -14.76
N LYS A 11 -2.30 -5.88 -14.98
CA LYS A 11 -3.68 -6.23 -14.65
C LYS A 11 -3.98 -6.05 -13.16
N LEU A 12 -3.08 -6.51 -12.29
CA LEU A 12 -3.21 -6.34 -10.85
C LEU A 12 -3.14 -4.87 -10.45
N SER A 13 -2.27 -4.09 -11.08
CA SER A 13 -2.13 -2.66 -10.79
C SER A 13 -3.39 -1.88 -11.15
N VAL A 14 -4.02 -2.20 -12.29
CA VAL A 14 -5.32 -1.63 -12.70
C VAL A 14 -6.41 -2.02 -11.71
N ALA A 15 -6.53 -3.31 -11.37
CA ALA A 15 -7.53 -3.81 -10.44
C ALA A 15 -7.38 -3.20 -9.03
N ALA A 16 -6.15 -3.10 -8.52
CA ALA A 16 -5.85 -2.51 -7.22
C ALA A 16 -6.24 -1.03 -7.17
N LYS A 17 -5.86 -0.26 -8.20
CA LYS A 17 -6.21 1.17 -8.31
C LYS A 17 -7.71 1.38 -8.36
N LYS A 18 -8.43 0.58 -9.16
CA LYS A 18 -9.89 0.65 -9.26
C LYS A 18 -10.55 0.34 -7.90
N ALA A 19 -10.22 -0.79 -7.30
CA ALA A 19 -10.77 -1.19 -6.00
C ALA A 19 -10.52 -0.13 -4.91
N HIS A 20 -9.34 0.48 -4.91
CA HIS A 20 -9.00 1.55 -3.97
C HIS A 20 -9.84 2.82 -4.23
N ALA A 21 -10.01 3.22 -5.50
CA ALA A 21 -10.85 4.36 -5.88
C ALA A 21 -12.32 4.13 -5.49
N ASP A 22 -12.81 2.91 -5.65
CA ASP A 22 -14.17 2.48 -5.28
C ASP A 22 -14.36 2.34 -3.74
N LYS A 23 -13.34 2.71 -2.95
CA LYS A 23 -13.28 2.51 -1.48
C LYS A 23 -13.42 1.05 -1.03
N ASN A 24 -13.26 0.10 -1.95
CA ASN A 24 -13.18 -1.32 -1.65
C ASN A 24 -11.76 -1.67 -1.18
N PHE A 25 -11.41 -1.17 -0.01
CA PHE A 25 -10.07 -1.31 0.55
C PHE A 25 -9.68 -2.77 0.79
N GLY A 26 -10.65 -3.64 1.09
CA GLY A 26 -10.43 -5.08 1.23
C GLY A 26 -9.86 -5.69 -0.05
N GLN A 27 -10.50 -5.46 -1.19
CA GLN A 27 -9.99 -5.94 -2.49
C GLN A 27 -8.68 -5.24 -2.89
N ALA A 28 -8.55 -3.93 -2.66
CA ALA A 28 -7.33 -3.21 -2.97
C ALA A 28 -6.11 -3.83 -2.23
N ILE A 29 -6.27 -4.14 -0.94
CA ILE A 29 -5.25 -4.81 -0.12
C ILE A 29 -4.86 -6.17 -0.74
N GLN A 30 -5.83 -6.99 -1.16
CA GLN A 30 -5.55 -8.29 -1.78
C GLN A 30 -4.72 -8.14 -3.06
N TYR A 31 -5.11 -7.23 -3.95
CA TYR A 31 -4.35 -7.00 -5.18
C TYR A 31 -2.94 -6.45 -4.92
N TYR A 32 -2.77 -5.54 -3.95
CA TYR A 32 -1.44 -5.05 -3.58
C TYR A 32 -0.54 -6.16 -3.01
N HIS A 33 -1.08 -7.10 -2.23
CA HIS A 33 -0.33 -8.27 -1.77
C HIS A 33 0.09 -9.18 -2.90
N GLN A 34 -0.79 -9.41 -3.89
CA GLN A 34 -0.45 -10.19 -5.08
C GLN A 34 0.69 -9.53 -5.87
N ILE A 35 0.64 -8.21 -6.04
CA ILE A 35 1.73 -7.44 -6.69
C ILE A 35 3.05 -7.60 -5.92
N LEU A 36 3.02 -7.47 -4.59
CA LEU A 36 4.21 -7.61 -3.76
C LEU A 36 4.72 -9.05 -3.67
N THR A 37 3.87 -10.05 -3.89
CA THR A 37 4.30 -11.46 -4.00
C THR A 37 5.11 -11.67 -5.28
N LEU A 38 4.68 -11.05 -6.38
CA LEU A 38 5.39 -11.12 -7.66
C LEU A 38 6.66 -10.27 -7.66
N ASN A 39 6.62 -9.10 -7.02
CA ASN A 39 7.75 -8.20 -6.89
C ASN A 39 7.78 -7.50 -5.51
N PRO A 40 8.51 -8.05 -4.53
CA PRO A 40 8.52 -7.54 -3.16
C PRO A 40 9.18 -6.16 -2.99
N SER A 41 10.02 -5.71 -3.92
CA SER A 41 10.82 -4.49 -3.75
C SER A 41 10.11 -3.21 -4.18
N ILE A 42 8.85 -3.28 -4.63
CA ILE A 42 8.13 -2.10 -5.13
C ILE A 42 7.64 -1.23 -3.96
N VAL A 43 8.48 -0.29 -3.52
CA VAL A 43 8.22 0.65 -2.43
C VAL A 43 6.91 1.42 -2.63
N GLN A 44 6.60 1.84 -3.86
CA GLN A 44 5.36 2.54 -4.18
C GLN A 44 4.11 1.71 -3.87
N ILE A 45 4.13 0.40 -4.16
CA ILE A 45 2.99 -0.49 -3.90
C ILE A 45 2.85 -0.73 -2.40
N ARG A 46 3.97 -0.85 -1.68
CA ARG A 46 3.96 -0.94 -0.21
C ARG A 46 3.35 0.30 0.44
N PHE A 47 3.61 1.49 -0.10
CA PHE A 47 2.96 2.73 0.34
C PHE A 47 1.45 2.75 0.05
N LEU A 48 1.03 2.31 -1.13
CA LEU A 48 -0.39 2.21 -1.47
C LEU A 48 -1.13 1.18 -0.61
N LEU A 49 -0.49 0.07 -0.28
CA LEU A 49 -0.98 -0.93 0.66
C LEU A 49 -1.17 -0.34 2.06
N ALA A 50 -0.18 0.40 2.57
CA ALA A 50 -0.28 1.10 3.85
C ALA A 50 -1.47 2.09 3.89
N ARG A 51 -1.68 2.85 2.80
CA ARG A 51 -2.82 3.75 2.66
C ARG A 51 -4.17 3.02 2.62
N ALA A 52 -4.26 1.91 1.91
CA ALA A 52 -5.48 1.11 1.86
C ALA A 52 -5.81 0.53 3.24
N TYR A 53 -4.80 0.05 4.00
CA TYR A 53 -4.98 -0.37 5.39
C TYR A 53 -5.45 0.77 6.29
N PHE A 54 -4.86 1.97 6.14
CA PHE A 54 -5.24 3.15 6.89
C PHE A 54 -6.71 3.51 6.66
N GLN A 55 -7.15 3.55 5.41
CA GLN A 55 -8.55 3.87 5.07
C GLN A 55 -9.53 2.77 5.47
N ALA A 56 -9.07 1.51 5.54
CA ALA A 56 -9.81 0.40 6.11
C ALA A 56 -9.84 0.41 7.66
N LYS A 57 -9.29 1.46 8.31
CA LYS A 57 -9.13 1.59 9.77
C LYS A 57 -8.31 0.46 10.42
N LYS A 58 -7.50 -0.26 9.63
CA LYS A 58 -6.59 -1.32 10.09
C LYS A 58 -5.23 -0.70 10.47
N PHE A 59 -5.23 0.09 11.54
CA PHE A 59 -4.11 0.97 11.86
C PHE A 59 -2.80 0.24 12.19
N ASP A 60 -2.84 -0.96 12.76
CA ASP A 60 -1.61 -1.73 13.03
C ASP A 60 -0.89 -2.13 11.74
N HIS A 61 -1.65 -2.62 10.76
CA HIS A 61 -1.11 -2.99 9.45
C HIS A 61 -0.62 -1.75 8.70
N ALA A 62 -1.37 -0.65 8.75
CA ALA A 62 -0.97 0.62 8.15
C ALA A 62 0.36 1.11 8.75
N ASN A 63 0.48 1.12 10.08
CA ASN A 63 1.69 1.54 10.79
C ASN A 63 2.90 0.70 10.38
N TYR A 64 2.76 -0.62 10.41
CA TYR A 64 3.81 -1.54 9.99
C TYR A 64 4.31 -1.23 8.57
N HIS A 65 3.41 -1.15 7.59
CA HIS A 65 3.82 -0.90 6.20
C HIS A 65 4.35 0.51 5.97
N PHE A 66 3.84 1.53 6.67
CA PHE A 66 4.40 2.88 6.60
C PHE A 66 5.83 2.95 7.12
N LYS A 67 6.15 2.27 8.23
CA LYS A 67 7.51 2.18 8.75
C LYS A 67 8.46 1.48 7.79
N LEU A 68 8.02 0.41 7.13
CA LEU A 68 8.82 -0.25 6.10
C LEU A 68 9.13 0.70 4.93
N VAL A 69 8.16 1.50 4.47
CA VAL A 69 8.40 2.47 3.39
C VAL A 69 9.35 3.59 3.84
N GLN A 70 9.26 4.03 5.09
CA GLN A 70 10.12 5.07 5.66
C GLN A 70 11.60 4.64 5.75
N ALA A 71 11.88 3.34 5.86
CA ALA A 71 13.23 2.79 5.89
C ALA A 71 13.92 2.77 4.51
N GLU A 72 13.17 3.05 3.44
CA GLU A 72 13.67 3.05 2.06
C GLU A 72 14.10 4.45 1.60
N ASN A 73 14.83 4.52 0.48
CA ASN A 73 15.12 5.80 -0.17
C ASN A 73 13.85 6.36 -0.85
N ILE A 74 13.16 7.27 -0.16
CA ILE A 74 11.89 7.86 -0.61
C ILE A 74 11.98 9.38 -0.77
N PRO A 75 11.18 9.98 -1.68
CA PRO A 75 11.10 11.43 -1.80
C PRO A 75 10.65 12.10 -0.49
N LYS A 76 11.21 13.27 -0.16
CA LYS A 76 10.85 14.07 1.04
C LYS A 76 9.34 14.28 1.19
N LYS A 77 8.62 14.47 0.07
CA LYS A 77 7.16 14.61 0.06
C LYS A 77 6.45 13.37 0.62
N ILE A 78 6.91 12.17 0.25
CA ILE A 78 6.34 10.91 0.74
C ILE A 78 6.69 10.72 2.22
N SER A 79 7.93 11.02 2.62
CA SER A 79 8.34 10.99 4.03
C SER A 79 7.43 11.87 4.91
N LYS A 80 7.16 13.11 4.49
CA LYS A 80 6.24 14.02 5.20
C LYS A 80 4.81 13.45 5.30
N LEU A 81 4.29 12.86 4.23
CA LEU A 81 2.97 12.21 4.25
C LEU A 81 2.94 11.03 5.24
N ILE A 82 3.99 10.21 5.26
CA ILE A 82 4.08 9.06 6.18
C ILE A 82 4.09 9.54 7.63
N HIS A 83 4.85 10.59 7.96
CA HIS A 83 4.82 11.17 9.30
C HIS A 83 3.40 11.59 9.72
N GLN A 84 2.62 12.19 8.82
CA GLN A 84 1.23 12.57 9.09
C GLN A 84 0.32 11.36 9.37
N TYR A 85 0.43 10.31 8.56
CA TYR A 85 -0.33 9.07 8.78
C TYR A 85 0.04 8.40 10.11
N LEU A 86 1.33 8.31 10.43
CA LEU A 86 1.80 7.71 11.67
C LEU A 86 1.39 8.52 12.90
N ALA A 87 1.47 9.86 12.83
CA ALA A 87 0.99 10.72 13.89
C ALA A 87 -0.51 10.51 14.16
N TYR A 88 -1.33 10.46 13.10
CA TYR A 88 -2.75 10.14 13.24
C TYR A 88 -2.98 8.77 13.88
N ILE A 89 -2.27 7.73 13.42
CA ILE A 89 -2.42 6.37 13.97
C ILE A 89 -2.10 6.36 15.47
N ASN A 90 -1.03 7.05 15.89
CA ASN A 90 -0.65 7.09 17.29
C ASN A 90 -1.74 7.74 18.15
N LEU A 91 -2.35 8.84 17.68
CA LEU A 91 -3.47 9.51 18.36
C LEU A 91 -4.75 8.67 18.45
N GLN A 92 -4.86 7.54 17.73
CA GLN A 92 -6.01 6.63 17.84
C GLN A 92 -5.75 5.46 18.79
N LYS A 93 -4.52 5.33 19.30
CA LYS A 93 -4.12 4.24 20.21
C LYS A 93 -4.12 4.66 21.68
N ASP A 94 -4.16 5.96 21.94
CA ASP A 94 -4.34 6.58 23.26
C ASP A 94 -5.83 6.80 23.55
#